data_AF-A0A0J6KIY3-F1
#
_entry.id   AF-A0A0J6KIY3-F1
#
_cell.length_a   1.000
_cell.length_b   1.000
_cell.length_c   1.000
_cell.angle_alpha   90.00
_cell.angle_beta   90.00
_cell.angle_gamma   90.00
#
_symmetry.space_group_name_H-M   'P 1'
#
loop_
_entity.id
_entity.type
_entity.pdbx_description
1 polymer ?
#
loop_
_entity_poly.entity_id
_entity_poly.type
_entity_poly.pdbx_seq_one_letter_code
_entity_poly.pdbx_strand_id
1 'polypeptide(L)'
;MAELDALTSELAAVVTAKDYERFSVLQAQQEKLMTRLLAALNKDALAALDEPQRAGLRELVQRREAIQAELAQWSEDVRAELVLINQNSRVLKHYR
;
A
#
# COMPACT_ATOMS: atom_id res chain seq x y z
N MET A 1 -3.10 -16.80 -5.32
CA MET A 1 -3.30 -16.32 -3.94
C MET A 1 -1.98 -16.24 -3.20
N ALA A 2 -1.25 -17.34 -2.99
CA ALA A 2 0.03 -17.32 -2.25
C ALA A 2 1.04 -16.24 -2.70
N GLU A 3 1.23 -16.03 -4.01
CA GLU A 3 2.11 -14.97 -4.54
C GLU A 3 1.65 -13.56 -4.13
N LEU A 4 0.33 -13.31 -4.19
CA LEU A 4 -0.27 -12.04 -3.84
C LEU A 4 -0.24 -11.81 -2.32
N ASP A 5 -0.40 -12.86 -1.53
CA ASP A 5 -0.30 -12.80 -0.07
C ASP A 5 1.15 -12.50 0.38
N ALA A 6 2.14 -13.13 -0.25
CA ALA A 6 3.56 -12.85 -0.02
C ALA A 6 3.88 -11.41 -0.38
N LEU A 7 3.48 -10.96 -1.57
CA LEU A 7 3.72 -9.58 -2.02
C LEU A 7 3.03 -8.53 -1.14
N THR A 8 1.83 -8.83 -0.63
CA THR A 8 1.12 -7.96 0.32
C THR A 8 1.87 -7.87 1.65
N SER A 9 2.46 -8.97 2.12
CA SER A 9 3.27 -8.98 3.34
C SER A 9 4.57 -8.20 3.16
N GLU A 10 5.22 -8.33 2.00
CA GLU A 10 6.40 -7.53 1.65
C GLU A 10 6.07 -6.04 1.54
N LEU A 11 4.93 -5.69 0.96
CA LEU A 11 4.44 -4.31 0.89
C LEU A 11 4.23 -3.70 2.27
N ALA A 12 3.64 -4.44 3.20
CA ALA A 12 3.50 -3.99 4.58
C ALA A 12 4.88 -3.69 5.19
N ALA A 13 5.84 -4.59 5.04
CA ALA A 13 7.18 -4.42 5.59
C ALA A 13 7.91 -3.18 5.04
N VAL A 14 7.80 -2.89 3.73
CA VAL A 14 8.45 -1.71 3.14
C VAL A 14 7.76 -0.40 3.51
N VAL A 15 6.44 -0.40 3.71
CA VAL A 15 5.70 0.78 4.21
C VAL A 15 6.12 1.08 5.64
N THR A 16 6.19 0.07 6.51
CA THR A 16 6.70 0.23 7.88
C THR A 16 8.15 0.70 7.90
N ALA A 17 8.98 0.22 6.97
CA ALA A 17 10.36 0.67 6.81
C ALA A 17 10.49 2.07 6.16
N LYS A 18 9.39 2.68 5.71
CA LYS A 18 9.36 3.96 4.96
C LYS A 18 10.26 3.96 3.72
N ASP A 19 10.39 2.80 3.07
CA ASP A 19 11.18 2.60 1.85
C ASP A 19 10.32 2.86 0.61
N TYR A 20 10.31 4.12 0.15
CA TYR A 20 9.46 4.55 -0.96
C TYR A 20 9.85 3.92 -2.30
N GLU A 21 11.15 3.80 -2.57
CA GLU A 21 11.63 3.27 -3.84
C GLU A 21 11.19 1.81 -4.01
N ARG A 22 11.40 1.01 -2.97
CA ARG A 22 10.99 -0.39 -2.98
C ARG A 22 9.46 -0.54 -2.94
N PHE A 23 8.77 0.31 -2.20
CA PHE A 23 7.30 0.37 -2.20
C PHE A 23 6.74 0.58 -3.62
N SER A 24 7.24 1.57 -4.36
CA SER A 24 6.76 1.89 -5.72
C SER A 24 6.87 0.70 -6.67
N VAL A 25 7.98 -0.04 -6.61
CA VAL A 25 8.21 -1.24 -7.42
C VAL A 25 7.24 -2.37 -7.05
N LEU A 26 7.10 -2.67 -5.74
CA LEU A 26 6.24 -3.76 -5.28
C LEU A 26 4.75 -3.43 -5.48
N GLN A 27 4.35 -2.17 -5.34
CA GLN A 27 2.98 -1.73 -5.58
C GLN A 27 2.57 -1.98 -7.03
N ALA A 28 3.41 -1.60 -8.00
CA ALA A 28 3.14 -1.84 -9.42
C ALA A 28 2.97 -3.33 -9.73
N GLN A 29 3.76 -4.19 -9.08
CA GLN A 29 3.62 -5.64 -9.21
C GLN A 29 2.31 -6.14 -8.60
N GLN A 30 1.91 -5.63 -7.43
CA GLN A 30 0.68 -6.02 -6.75
C GLN A 30 -0.56 -5.62 -7.55
N GLU A 31 -0.58 -4.40 -8.12
CA GLU A 31 -1.70 -3.93 -8.94
C GLU A 31 -1.87 -4.76 -10.22
N LYS A 32 -0.77 -5.23 -10.82
CA LYS A 32 -0.81 -6.14 -11.97
C LYS A 32 -1.44 -7.48 -11.62
N LEU A 33 -1.06 -8.06 -10.47
CA LEU A 33 -1.64 -9.32 -9.99
C LEU A 33 -3.11 -9.14 -9.58
N MET A 34 -3.45 -8.02 -8.95
CA MET A 34 -4.83 -7.69 -8.60
C MET A 34 -5.73 -7.54 -9.83
N THR A 35 -5.26 -6.84 -10.86
CA THR A 35 -6.00 -6.69 -12.12
C THR A 35 -6.28 -8.05 -12.76
N ARG A 36 -5.30 -8.95 -12.74
CA ARG A 36 -5.48 -10.33 -13.23
C ARG A 36 -6.49 -11.11 -12.39
N LEU A 37 -6.42 -10.99 -11.07
CA LEU A 37 -7.35 -11.64 -10.15
C LEU A 37 -8.78 -11.14 -10.38
N LEU A 38 -8.98 -9.83 -10.52
CA LEU A 38 -10.29 -9.23 -10.81
C LEU A 38 -10.83 -9.68 -12.18
N ALA A 39 -9.98 -9.79 -13.19
CA ALA A 39 -10.39 -10.31 -14.50
C ALA A 39 -10.79 -11.79 -14.44
N ALA A 40 -10.14 -12.59 -13.60
CA ALA A 40 -10.47 -14.00 -13.39
C ALA A 40 -11.75 -14.18 -12.54
N LEU A 41 -12.00 -13.27 -11.59
CA LEU A 41 -13.18 -13.27 -10.72
C LEU A 41 -14.39 -12.59 -11.39
N ASN A 42 -14.83 -13.13 -12.54
CA ASN A 42 -16.10 -12.72 -13.13
C ASN A 42 -17.30 -13.13 -12.25
N LYS A 43 -18.51 -12.67 -12.59
CA LYS A 43 -19.72 -12.86 -11.76
C LYS A 43 -20.02 -14.34 -11.46
N ASP A 44 -19.77 -15.23 -12.42
CA ASP A 44 -20.01 -16.67 -12.27
C ASP A 44 -18.89 -17.35 -11.44
N ALA A 45 -17.64 -16.94 -11.64
CA ALA A 45 -16.51 -17.40 -10.85
C ALA A 45 -16.65 -17.00 -9.38
N LEU A 46 -17.13 -15.78 -9.09
CA LEU A 46 -17.43 -15.32 -7.73
C LEU A 46 -18.53 -16.15 -7.07
N ALA A 47 -19.58 -16.49 -7.81
CA ALA A 47 -20.67 -17.32 -7.29
C ALA A 47 -20.20 -18.75 -6.97
N ALA A 48 -19.24 -19.26 -7.74
CA ALA A 48 -18.66 -20.59 -7.57
C ALA A 48 -17.60 -20.71 -6.46
N LEU A 49 -17.15 -19.60 -5.87
CA LEU A 49 -16.18 -19.65 -4.77
C LEU A 49 -16.79 -20.30 -3.52
N ASP A 50 -16.02 -21.17 -2.88
CA ASP A 50 -16.33 -21.71 -1.57
C ASP A 50 -16.07 -20.67 -0.45
N GLU A 51 -16.58 -20.94 0.76
CA GLU A 51 -16.43 -19.99 1.86
C GLU A 51 -14.96 -19.75 2.27
N PRO A 52 -14.08 -20.77 2.32
CA PRO A 52 -12.64 -20.55 2.54
C PRO A 52 -11.99 -19.59 1.53
N GLN A 53 -12.31 -19.73 0.24
CA GLN A 53 -11.79 -18.83 -0.81
C GLN A 53 -12.30 -17.40 -0.63
N ARG A 54 -13.59 -17.23 -0.30
CA ARG A 54 -14.17 -15.91 -0.02
C ARG A 54 -13.53 -15.28 1.21
N ALA A 55 -13.31 -16.05 2.28
CA ALA A 55 -12.63 -15.58 3.47
C ALA A 55 -11.20 -15.11 3.16
N GLY A 56 -10.44 -15.87 2.36
CA GLY A 56 -9.09 -15.48 1.93
C GLY A 56 -9.07 -14.18 1.12
N LEU A 57 -10.04 -13.97 0.22
CA LEU A 57 -10.17 -12.71 -0.51
C LEU A 57 -10.50 -11.52 0.40
N ARG A 58 -11.39 -11.71 1.38
CA ARG A 58 -11.71 -10.65 2.37
C ARG A 58 -10.48 -10.29 3.19
N GLU A 59 -9.73 -11.29 3.65
CA GLU A 59 -8.52 -11.08 4.45
C GLU A 59 -7.42 -10.36 3.64
N LEU A 60 -7.29 -10.68 2.35
CA LEU A 60 -6.39 -9.98 1.44
C LEU A 60 -6.79 -8.49 1.30
N VAL A 61 -8.08 -8.21 1.11
CA VAL A 61 -8.58 -6.83 1.00
C VAL A 61 -8.31 -6.06 2.29
N GLN A 62 -8.63 -6.64 3.46
CA GLN A 62 -8.38 -6.01 4.76
C GLN A 62 -6.89 -5.68 4.98
N ARG A 63 -5.99 -6.61 4.61
CA ARG A 63 -4.55 -6.36 4.70
C ARG A 63 -4.10 -5.21 3.79
N ARG A 64 -4.64 -5.11 2.58
CA ARG A 64 -4.34 -3.99 1.67
C ARG A 64 -4.87 -2.66 2.20
N GLU A 65 -6.07 -2.64 2.78
CA GLU A 65 -6.62 -1.43 3.41
C GLU A 65 -5.76 -0.96 4.58
N ALA A 66 -5.24 -1.87 5.41
CA ALA A 66 -4.32 -1.53 6.50
C ALA A 66 -3.03 -0.88 5.98
N ILE A 67 -2.42 -1.44 4.93
CA ILE A 67 -1.22 -0.88 4.29
C ILE A 67 -1.51 0.53 3.75
N GLN A 68 -2.68 0.74 3.12
CA GLN A 68 -3.08 2.04 2.60
C GLN A 68 -3.25 3.08 3.72
N ALA A 69 -3.80 2.69 4.87
CA ALA A 69 -3.92 3.57 6.02
C ALA A 69 -2.55 3.99 6.57
N GLU A 70 -1.60 3.04 6.67
CA GLU A 70 -0.23 3.32 7.12
C GLU A 70 0.50 4.24 6.14
N LEU A 71 0.35 4.01 4.83
CA LEU A 71 0.91 4.85 3.79
C LEU A 71 0.35 6.29 3.84
N ALA A 72 -0.96 6.42 4.08
CA ALA A 72 -1.60 7.73 4.21
C ALA A 72 -1.06 8.50 5.42
N GLN A 73 -0.87 7.82 6.55
CA GLN A 73 -0.26 8.42 7.74
C GLN A 73 1.18 8.85 7.46
N TRP A 74 1.98 7.99 6.84
CA TRP A 74 3.36 8.35 6.48
C TRP A 74 3.42 9.56 5.53
N SER A 75 2.51 9.65 4.57
CA SER A 75 2.42 10.82 3.68
C SER A 75 2.14 12.11 4.45
N GLU A 76 1.28 12.06 5.47
CA GLU A 76 1.01 13.22 6.33
C GLU A 76 2.26 13.63 7.14
N ASP A 77 2.97 12.66 7.72
CA ASP A 77 4.21 12.92 8.46
C ASP A 77 5.25 13.62 7.56
N VAL A 78 5.44 13.14 6.33
CA VAL A 78 6.36 13.74 5.36
C VAL A 78 5.93 15.16 5.01
N ARG A 79 4.63 15.41 4.83
CA ARG A 79 4.12 16.76 4.57
C ARG A 79 4.42 17.70 5.73
N ALA A 80 4.22 17.26 6.97
CA ALA A 80 4.51 18.04 8.16
C ALA A 80 6.01 18.41 8.24
N GLU A 81 6.90 17.45 7.99
CA GLU A 81 8.36 17.70 7.96
C GLU A 81 8.76 18.71 6.88
N LEU A 82 8.17 18.63 5.67
CA LEU A 82 8.45 19.59 4.60
C LEU A 82 8.04 21.02 4.98
N VAL A 83 6.93 21.18 5.71
CA VAL A 83 6.51 22.49 6.24
C VAL A 83 7.55 23.02 7.23
N LEU A 84 8.06 22.19 8.13
CA LEU A 84 9.10 22.58 9.09
C LEU A 84 10.41 22.97 8.38
N ILE A 85 10.84 22.20 7.38
CA ILE A 85 12.02 22.52 6.58
C ILE A 85 11.86 23.88 5.88
N ASN A 86 10.68 24.17 5.33
CA ASN A 86 10.41 25.46 4.71
C ASN A 86 10.49 26.61 5.72
N GLN A 87 9.89 26.45 6.89
CA GLN A 87 9.94 27.44 7.97
C GLN A 87 11.39 27.71 8.41
N ASN A 88 12.17 26.66 8.65
CA ASN A 88 13.59 26.77 9.00
C ASN A 88 14.40 27.48 7.91
N SER A 89 14.12 27.19 6.64
CA SER A 89 14.78 27.85 5.50
C SER A 89 14.47 29.35 5.44
N ARG A 90 13.25 29.76 5.78
CA ARG A 90 12.86 31.19 5.85
C ARG A 90 13.56 31.91 7.00
N VAL A 91 13.64 31.27 8.16
CA VAL A 91 14.39 31.79 9.32
C VAL A 91 15.86 31.99 8.93
N LEU A 92 16.52 30.96 8.39
CA LEU A 92 17.93 31.05 7.99
C LEU A 92 18.21 32.17 6.98
N LYS A 93 17.26 32.47 6.07
CA LYS A 93 17.37 33.59 5.12
C LYS A 93 17.22 34.97 5.78
N HIS A 94 16.46 35.08 6.86
CA HIS A 94 16.28 36.34 7.59
C HIS A 94 17.44 36.66 8.53
N TYR A 95 18.18 35.66 8.99
CA TYR A 95 19.30 35.82 9.92
C TYR A 95 20.68 35.63 9.28
N ARG A 96 20.76 35.57 7.94
CA ARG A 96 22.00 35.70 7.14
C ARG A 96 22.06 37.10 6.53
#